data_AF-A0A0Q5I0D6-F1
#
_entry.id   AF-A0A0Q5I0D6-F1
#
_cell.length_a   1.000
_cell.length_b   1.000
_cell.length_c   1.000
_cell.angle_alpha   90.00
_cell.angle_beta   90.00
_cell.angle_gamma   90.00
#
_symmetry.space_group_name_H-M   'P 1'
#
loop_
_entity.id
_entity.type
_entity.pdbx_description
1 polymer ?
#
loop_
_entity_poly.entity_id
_entity_poly.type
_entity_poly.pdbx_seq_one_letter_code
_entity_poly.pdbx_strand_id
1 'polypeptide(L)'
;MPHLPEYKFIPPHLATKTTLEKRGLVPTADPVAEYAYRCPEGGWGRANLYSLQDTRSAKEANAACKRRKANLGGQFLLFPETV
;
A
#
# COMPACT_ATOMS: atom_id res chain seq x y z
N MET A 1 -1.86 -19.07 8.45
CA MET A 1 -1.50 -18.06 7.43
C MET A 1 -0.29 -18.60 6.70
N PRO A 2 -0.31 -18.72 5.36
CA PRO A 2 0.86 -19.19 4.61
C PRO A 2 2.04 -18.26 4.92
N HIS A 3 3.20 -18.83 5.22
CA HIS A 3 4.42 -18.08 5.48
C HIS A 3 4.81 -17.35 4.19
N LEU A 4 4.82 -16.01 4.23
CA LEU A 4 5.29 -15.20 3.11
C LEU A 4 6.75 -15.53 2.83
N PRO A 5 7.18 -15.57 1.56
CA PRO A 5 8.58 -15.80 1.23
C PRO A 5 9.44 -14.68 1.81
N GLU A 6 10.53 -15.06 2.50
CA GLU A 6 11.49 -14.13 3.07
C GLU A 6 12.66 -13.89 2.11
N TYR A 7 12.97 -12.62 1.86
CA TYR A 7 14.14 -12.22 1.06
C TYR A 7 15.18 -11.50 1.93
N LYS A 8 16.46 -11.78 1.66
CA LYS A 8 17.61 -11.06 2.22
C LYS A 8 18.06 -9.86 1.38
N PHE A 9 17.50 -9.72 0.18
CA PHE A 9 17.74 -8.62 -0.75
C PHE A 9 16.40 -8.22 -1.38
N ILE A 10 16.14 -6.93 -1.56
CA ILE A 10 14.88 -6.45 -2.14
C ILE A 10 14.91 -6.62 -3.66
N PRO A 11 14.09 -7.52 -4.25
CA PRO A 11 14.02 -7.67 -5.70
C PRO A 11 13.59 -6.37 -6.40
N PRO A 12 14.01 -6.10 -7.64
CA PRO A 12 13.76 -4.82 -8.31
C PRO A 12 12.27 -4.52 -8.58
N HIS A 13 11.44 -5.57 -8.64
CA HIS A 13 9.98 -5.47 -8.84
C HIS A 13 9.21 -5.33 -7.51
N LEU A 14 9.90 -5.42 -6.37
CA LEU A 14 9.32 -5.26 -5.04
C LEU A 14 9.87 -4.00 -4.38
N ALA A 15 9.09 -3.43 -3.47
CA ALA A 15 9.51 -2.30 -2.67
C ALA A 15 8.92 -2.36 -1.26
N THR A 16 9.67 -1.87 -0.28
CA THR A 16 9.15 -1.62 1.06
C THR A 16 8.20 -0.42 1.04
N LYS A 17 7.30 -0.35 2.03
CA LYS A 17 6.37 0.79 2.18
C LYS A 17 7.08 2.15 2.18
N THR A 18 8.22 2.25 2.87
CA THR A 18 9.04 3.46 2.93
C THR A 18 9.62 3.85 1.56
N THR A 19 10.03 2.87 0.76
CA THR A 19 10.54 3.10 -0.60
C THR A 19 9.43 3.56 -1.54
N LEU A 20 8.22 3.01 -1.39
CA LEU A 20 7.04 3.44 -2.14
C LEU A 20 6.64 4.87 -1.79
N GLU A 21 6.60 5.22 -0.51
CA GLU A 21 6.27 6.57 -0.04
C GLU A 21 7.23 7.62 -0.59
N LYS A 22 8.55 7.34 -0.61
CA LYS A 22 9.56 8.22 -1.23
C LYS A 22 9.33 8.44 -2.73
N ARG A 23 8.73 7.46 -3.41
CA ARG A 23 8.36 7.54 -4.84
C ARG A 23 6.97 8.14 -5.07
N GLY A 24 6.25 8.53 -4.02
CA GLY A 24 4.87 9.00 -4.12
C GLY A 24 3.88 7.90 -4.54
N LEU A 25 4.20 6.63 -4.25
CA LEU A 25 3.37 5.46 -4.53
C LEU A 25 2.77 4.90 -3.24
N VAL A 26 1.60 4.27 -3.37
CA VAL A 26 0.89 3.60 -2.27
C VAL A 26 0.54 2.18 -2.72
N PRO A 27 0.76 1.15 -1.89
CA PRO A 27 0.38 -0.21 -2.22
C PRO A 27 -1.15 -0.35 -2.27
N THR A 28 -1.65 -1.08 -3.27
CA THR A 28 -3.09 -1.37 -3.43
C THR A 28 -3.47 -2.81 -3.12
N ALA A 29 -2.49 -3.69 -2.90
CA ALA A 29 -2.67 -5.09 -2.55
C ALA A 29 -1.94 -5.43 -1.25
N ASP A 30 -2.21 -6.64 -0.75
CA ASP A 30 -1.54 -7.21 0.40
C ASP A 30 -0.02 -7.41 0.13
N PRO A 31 0.81 -7.44 1.19
CA PRO A 31 2.24 -7.71 1.04
C PRO A 31 2.49 -9.11 0.47
N VAL A 32 3.41 -9.17 -0.48
CA VAL A 32 3.70 -10.40 -1.26
C VAL A 32 4.90 -11.16 -0.70
N ALA A 33 5.74 -10.48 0.09
CA ALA A 33 6.93 -11.05 0.69
C ALA A 33 7.37 -10.26 1.94
N GLU A 34 8.31 -10.81 2.70
CA GLU A 34 8.98 -10.14 3.81
C GLU A 34 10.46 -9.93 3.50
N TYR A 35 11.00 -8.80 3.92
CA TYR A 35 12.41 -8.46 3.84
C TYR A 35 13.04 -8.51 5.23
N ALA A 36 13.96 -9.44 5.44
CA ALA A 36 14.72 -9.56 6.67
C ALA A 36 16.01 -8.73 6.57
N TYR A 37 16.19 -7.75 7.46
CA TYR A 37 17.36 -6.89 7.51
C TYR A 37 18.04 -6.93 8.87
N ARG A 38 19.35 -6.70 8.90
CA ARG A 38 20.11 -6.65 10.14
C ARG A 38 19.96 -5.27 10.79
N CYS A 39 19.52 -5.23 12.04
CA CYS A 39 19.41 -3.98 12.79
C CYS A 39 20.79 -3.54 13.34
N PRO A 40 21.10 -2.23 13.38
CA PRO A 40 22.37 -1.72 13.93
C PRO A 40 22.56 -2.06 15.41
N GLU A 41 21.47 -2.11 16.16
CA GLU A 41 21.42 -2.40 17.61
C GLU A 41 21.57 -3.90 17.93
N GLY A 42 21.70 -4.75 16.91
CA GLY A 42 21.68 -6.20 17.01
C GLY A 42 20.33 -6.81 16.65
N GLY A 43 20.35 -8.03 16.12
CA GLY A 43 19.16 -8.76 15.72
C GLY A 43 18.70 -8.54 14.27
N TRP A 44 17.56 -9.14 13.95
CA TRP A 44 16.91 -9.10 12.64
C TRP A 44 15.59 -8.35 12.71
N GLY A 45 15.46 -7.31 11.90
CA GLY A 45 14.19 -6.64 11.62
C GLY A 45 13.52 -7.26 10.39
N ARG A 46 12.20 -7.13 10.33
CA ARG A 46 11.38 -7.56 9.18
C ARG A 46 10.59 -6.39 8.63
N ALA A 47 10.51 -6.29 7.31
CA ALA A 47 9.73 -5.29 6.62
C ALA A 47 8.90 -5.92 5.49
N ASN A 48 7.65 -5.49 5.36
CA ASN A 48 6.79 -5.99 4.30
C ASN A 48 7.23 -5.46 2.93
N LEU A 49 7.23 -6.34 1.94
CA LEU A 49 7.48 -6.05 0.54
C LEU A 49 6.17 -6.08 -0.25
N TYR A 50 6.01 -5.07 -1.10
CA TYR A 50 4.85 -4.89 -1.97
C TYR A 50 5.30 -4.92 -3.42
N SER A 51 4.46 -5.49 -4.28
CA SER A 51 4.65 -5.47 -5.73
C SER A 51 4.55 -4.06 -6.28
N LEU A 52 5.51 -3.64 -7.11
CA LEU A 52 5.43 -2.35 -7.81
C LEU A 52 4.29 -2.30 -8.84
N GLN A 53 3.87 -3.45 -9.38
CA GLN A 53 2.75 -3.53 -10.31
C GLN A 53 1.43 -3.22 -9.60
N ASP A 54 1.33 -3.60 -8.32
CA ASP A 54 0.15 -3.39 -7.47
C ASP A 54 0.29 -2.12 -6.61
N THR A 55 0.81 -1.05 -7.22
CA THR A 55 0.91 0.27 -6.59
C THR A 55 0.24 1.34 -7.45
N ARG A 56 -0.24 2.39 -6.79
CA ARG A 56 -0.82 3.56 -7.46
C ARG A 56 -0.21 4.84 -6.92
N SER A 57 -0.35 5.94 -7.65
CA SER A 57 0.10 7.23 -7.16
C SER A 57 -0.65 7.62 -5.88
N ALA A 58 0.06 8.19 -4.92
CA ALA A 58 -0.52 8.64 -3.66
C ALA A 58 -1.62 9.68 -3.87
N LYS A 59 -1.48 10.51 -4.92
CA LYS A 59 -2.49 11.51 -5.31
C LYS A 59 -3.81 10.84 -5.72
N GLU A 60 -3.75 9.83 -6.58
CA GLU A 60 -4.95 9.11 -7.02
C GLU A 60 -5.56 8.27 -5.92
N ALA A 61 -4.73 7.59 -5.11
CA ALA A 61 -5.18 6.82 -3.96
C ALA A 61 -5.93 7.73 -2.96
N ASN A 62 -5.39 8.91 -2.67
CA ASN A 62 -6.04 9.91 -1.82
C ASN A 62 -7.33 10.45 -2.43
N ALA A 63 -7.36 10.73 -3.73
CA ALA A 63 -8.58 11.16 -4.42
C ALA A 63 -9.67 10.08 -4.37
N ALA A 64 -9.32 8.81 -4.59
CA ALA A 64 -10.23 7.68 -4.48
C ALA A 64 -10.74 7.49 -3.04
N CYS A 65 -9.87 7.62 -2.04
CA CYS A 65 -10.23 7.59 -0.63
C CYS A 65 -11.19 8.73 -0.26
N LYS A 66 -10.93 9.97 -0.72
CA LYS A 66 -11.83 11.12 -0.55
C LYS A 66 -13.20 10.87 -1.19
N ARG A 67 -13.25 10.38 -2.44
CA ARG A 67 -14.51 10.01 -3.10
C ARG A 67 -15.28 8.94 -2.33
N ARG A 68 -14.59 7.89 -1.87
CA ARG A 68 -15.21 6.83 -1.07
C ARG A 68 -15.72 7.33 0.28
N LYS A 69 -14.98 8.21 0.96
CA LYS A 69 -15.43 8.86 2.19
C LYS A 69 -16.64 9.78 1.96
N ALA A 70 -16.67 10.52 0.86
CA ALA A 70 -17.83 11.31 0.46
C ALA A 70 -19.06 10.42 0.17
N ASN A 71 -18.86 9.30 -0.52
CA ASN A 71 -19.93 8.32 -0.77
C ASN A 71 -20.43 7.66 0.51
N LEU A 72 -19.53 7.27 1.43
CA LEU A 72 -19.88 6.69 2.74
C LEU A 72 -20.56 7.69 3.67
N GLY A 73 -20.21 8.98 3.54
CA GLY A 73 -20.82 10.09 4.28
C GLY A 73 -22.11 10.64 3.67
N GLY A 74 -22.63 10.02 2.60
CA GLY A 74 -23.93 10.34 2.02
C GLY A 74 -23.92 11.55 1.08
N GLN A 75 -23.67 11.31 -0.21
CA GLN A 75 -24.16 12.18 -1.30
C GLN A 75 -25.46 11.60 -1.90
N PHE A 76 -26.43 11.27 -1.04
CA PHE A 76 -27.79 10.91 -1.48
C PHE A 76 -28.61 12.16 -1.87
N LEU A 77 -28.20 13.36 -1.44
CA LEU A 77 -28.93 14.62 -1.65
C LEU A 77 -28.64 15.32 -2.99
N LEU A 78 -27.73 14.79 -3.83
CA LEU A 78 -27.38 15.40 -5.12
C LEU A 78 -28.18 14.85 -6.30
N PHE A 79 -29.02 13.85 -6.08
CA PHE A 79 -30.01 13.41 -7.04
C PHE A 79 -31.38 13.60 -6.38
N PRO A 80 -32.18 14.60 -6.78
CA PRO A 80 -33.59 14.55 -6.44
C PRO A 80 -34.13 13.25 -7.03
N GLU A 81 -34.74 12.41 -6.19
CA GLU A 81 -35.61 11.35 -6.67
C GLU A 81 -36.68 12.04 -7.52
N THR A 82 -36.52 11.99 -8.83
CA THR A 82 -37.58 12.37 -9.75
C THR A 82 -38.62 11.26 -9.68
N VAL A 83 -39.59 11.48 -8.79
CA VAL A 83 -40.97 10.96 -8.71
C VAL A 83 -41.18 9.48 -9.01
#